data_AF-D4A1T9-F1
#
_entry.id   AF-D4A1T9-F1
#
_cell.length_a   1.000
_cell.length_b   1.000
_cell.length_c   1.000
_cell.angle_alpha   90.00
_cell.angle_beta   90.00
_cell.angle_gamma   90.00
#
_symmetry.space_group_name_H-M   'P 1'
#
loop_
_entity.id
_entity.type
_entity.pdbx_description
1 polymer ?
#
loop_
_entity_poly.entity_id
_entity_poly.type
_entity_poly.pdbx_seq_one_letter_code
_entity_poly.pdbx_strand_id
1 'polypeptide(L)'
;MEEPDAARLPSRLARLLSALFYGTCSFLIVLVNKALLTTYGFPSPIVLGIGQMTTTIMILYVSKLNKIIHFPDFDKKIPGKLFPLPLLYVGNHISGLSSTSKLSLPMFTVLRKFTIPLTLLLEAIILGKQYSLSIILSVLAIVLGAFIAAGSDLTFNWEGYVFVFLNDIFTAANGVYTKQKMDPKELGKYGVLFYNACFMLIPTVIISVSTGDFQQATEFSHWKNVLFIVQFLLSCLLGFLLMYSTALCSYYNSALTTAVVGAIKNVSVAYIGMLVGGDYIFSLLNFIGLNICMAGGLRYSFLTLSSQSKPKQPVDEESLPLDLKS
;
A
#
# COMPACT_ATOMS: atom_id res chain seq x y z
N MET A 1 -35.84 17.32 -0.51
CA MET A 1 -34.72 16.73 -1.27
C MET A 1 -33.50 16.96 -0.39
N GLU A 2 -33.15 16.01 0.48
CA GLU A 2 -31.86 16.09 1.17
C GLU A 2 -30.79 15.88 0.08
N GLU A 3 -30.06 16.94 -0.24
CA GLU A 3 -28.84 16.81 -1.04
C GLU A 3 -27.97 15.74 -0.38
N PRO A 4 -27.53 14.70 -1.11
CA PRO A 4 -26.68 13.68 -0.53
C PRO A 4 -25.40 14.37 -0.08
N ASP A 5 -25.19 14.40 1.24
CA ASP A 5 -24.01 14.94 1.92
C ASP A 5 -22.83 15.03 0.95
N ALA A 6 -22.61 16.23 0.40
CA ALA A 6 -21.47 16.50 -0.46
C ALA A 6 -20.26 16.14 0.40
N ALA A 7 -19.70 14.94 0.18
CA ALA A 7 -18.85 14.26 1.12
C ALA A 7 -17.76 15.24 1.55
N ARG A 8 -17.90 15.80 2.77
CA ARG A 8 -17.05 16.89 3.22
C ARG A 8 -15.62 16.43 3.03
N LEU A 9 -14.89 17.15 2.18
CA LEU A 9 -13.49 16.84 1.90
C LEU A 9 -12.79 16.64 3.25
N PRO A 10 -12.07 15.52 3.43
CA PRO A 10 -11.49 15.21 4.73
C PRO A 10 -10.53 16.32 5.15
N SER A 11 -10.60 16.66 6.43
CA SER A 11 -9.79 17.74 6.99
C SER A 11 -8.30 17.47 6.77
N ARG A 12 -7.50 18.53 6.66
CA ARG A 12 -6.03 18.41 6.55
C ARG A 12 -5.44 17.56 7.69
N LEU A 13 -6.01 17.68 8.89
CA LEU A 13 -5.61 16.88 10.04
C LEU A 13 -5.88 15.39 9.84
N ALA A 14 -7.08 14.99 9.38
CA ALA A 14 -7.39 13.58 9.13
C ALA A 14 -6.47 12.96 8.06
N ARG A 15 -6.15 13.75 7.03
CA ARG A 15 -5.23 13.38 5.95
C ARG A 15 -3.80 13.18 6.44
N LEU A 16 -3.30 14.11 7.25
CA LEU A 16 -1.98 14.02 7.85
C LEU A 16 -1.89 12.85 8.84
N LEU A 17 -2.86 12.73 9.76
CA LEU A 17 -2.88 11.68 10.77
C LEU A 17 -2.98 10.29 10.14
N SER A 18 -3.81 10.10 9.11
CA SER A 18 -3.90 8.81 8.42
C SER A 18 -2.62 8.44 7.66
N ALA A 19 -1.94 9.41 7.05
CA ALA A 19 -0.65 9.20 6.40
C ALA A 19 0.47 8.86 7.41
N LEU A 20 0.54 9.59 8.53
CA LEU A 20 1.48 9.31 9.61
C LEU A 20 1.22 7.95 10.25
N PHE A 21 -0.05 7.63 10.52
CA PHE A 21 -0.44 6.34 11.08
C PHE A 21 -0.03 5.18 10.16
N TYR A 22 -0.29 5.29 8.86
CA TYR A 22 0.17 4.31 7.87
C TYR A 22 1.71 4.21 7.84
N GLY A 23 2.40 5.34 7.78
CA GLY A 23 3.87 5.37 7.78
C GLY A 23 4.46 4.65 9.00
N THR A 24 3.92 4.93 10.19
CA THR A 24 4.33 4.31 11.45
C THR A 24 4.02 2.81 11.48
N CYS A 25 2.79 2.38 11.17
CA CYS A 25 2.43 0.97 11.14
C CYS A 25 3.28 0.19 10.12
N SER A 26 3.49 0.75 8.92
CA SER A 26 4.30 0.15 7.86
C SER A 26 5.78 0.09 8.20
N PHE A 27 6.27 1.02 8.99
CA PHE A 27 7.63 0.99 9.51
C PHE A 27 7.78 -0.09 10.59
N LEU A 28 6.93 -0.08 11.61
CA LEU A 28 6.98 -1.01 12.75
C LEU A 28 6.85 -2.47 12.33
N ILE A 29 5.91 -2.78 11.43
CA ILE A 29 5.71 -4.15 10.96
C ILE A 29 6.96 -4.68 10.23
N VAL A 30 7.71 -3.84 9.52
CA VAL A 30 8.95 -4.27 8.88
C VAL A 30 10.02 -4.62 9.90
N LEU A 31 10.13 -3.84 10.98
CA LEU A 31 11.08 -4.16 12.06
C LEU A 31 10.70 -5.47 12.77
N VAL A 32 9.43 -5.64 13.13
CA VAL A 32 8.95 -6.85 13.84
C VAL A 32 9.05 -8.08 12.93
N ASN A 33 8.67 -7.98 11.66
CA ASN A 33 8.79 -9.10 10.72
C ASN A 33 10.27 -9.45 10.49
N LYS A 34 11.16 -8.46 10.38
CA LYS A 34 12.60 -8.71 10.26
C LYS A 34 13.14 -9.43 11.51
N ALA A 35 12.72 -9.03 12.71
CA ALA A 35 13.11 -9.71 13.94
C ALA A 35 12.62 -11.17 13.95
N LEU A 36 11.38 -11.44 13.54
CA LEU A 36 10.84 -12.80 13.46
C LEU A 36 11.58 -13.67 12.43
N LEU A 37 11.78 -13.15 11.22
CA LEU A 37 12.36 -13.93 10.11
C LEU A 37 13.87 -14.09 10.25
N THR A 38 14.59 -13.05 10.72
CA THR A 38 16.06 -13.06 10.79
C THR A 38 16.58 -13.45 12.16
N THR A 39 16.05 -12.88 13.25
CA THR A 39 16.58 -13.13 14.60
C THR A 39 16.08 -14.45 15.18
N TYR A 40 14.79 -14.75 15.04
CA TYR A 40 14.24 -16.04 15.47
C TYR A 40 14.37 -17.13 14.40
N GLY A 41 14.66 -16.77 13.15
CA GLY A 41 14.78 -17.73 12.05
C GLY A 41 13.45 -18.37 11.65
N PHE A 42 12.32 -17.68 11.81
CA PHE A 42 11.02 -18.20 11.40
C PHE A 42 11.02 -18.47 9.89
N PRO A 43 10.82 -19.73 9.43
CA PRO A 43 11.10 -20.10 8.04
C PRO A 43 10.04 -19.62 7.04
N SER A 44 8.86 -19.21 7.52
CA SER A 44 7.64 -19.22 6.71
C SER A 44 6.96 -17.84 6.63
N PRO A 45 7.41 -16.90 5.79
CA PRO A 45 6.79 -15.59 5.65
C PRO A 45 5.33 -15.66 5.16
N ILE A 46 4.93 -16.72 4.44
CA ILE A 46 3.56 -16.89 3.95
C ILE A 46 2.62 -17.22 5.12
N VAL A 47 3.02 -18.13 6.02
CA VAL A 47 2.25 -18.40 7.26
C VAL A 47 2.12 -17.17 8.14
N LEU A 48 3.15 -16.30 8.20
CA LEU A 48 3.03 -15.03 8.90
C LEU A 48 1.93 -14.14 8.28
N GLY A 49 1.86 -14.08 6.94
CA GLY A 49 0.79 -13.39 6.22
C GLY A 49 -0.60 -13.99 6.47
N ILE A 50 -0.71 -15.31 6.53
CA ILE A 50 -1.94 -16.04 6.90
C ILE A 50 -2.39 -15.64 8.31
N GLY A 51 -1.46 -15.56 9.27
CA GLY A 51 -1.72 -15.07 10.62
C GLY A 51 -2.27 -13.65 10.63
N GLN A 52 -1.64 -12.73 9.89
CA GLN A 52 -2.09 -11.33 9.78
C GLN A 52 -3.50 -11.20 9.17
N MET A 53 -3.80 -11.97 8.12
CA MET A 53 -5.13 -12.01 7.50
C MET A 53 -6.17 -12.60 8.45
N THR A 54 -5.84 -13.70 9.13
CA THR A 54 -6.71 -14.34 10.11
C THR A 54 -7.03 -13.39 11.27
N THR A 55 -6.03 -12.70 11.81
CA THR A 55 -6.21 -11.68 12.85
C THR A 55 -7.09 -10.53 12.38
N THR A 56 -6.94 -10.09 11.13
CA THR A 56 -7.81 -9.05 10.53
C THR A 56 -9.26 -9.50 10.49
N ILE A 57 -9.53 -10.72 10.01
CA ILE A 57 -10.87 -11.31 9.97
C ILE A 57 -11.45 -11.40 11.38
N MET A 58 -10.70 -11.94 12.33
CA MET A 58 -11.14 -12.11 13.73
C MET A 58 -11.49 -10.78 14.38
N ILE A 59 -10.59 -9.78 14.32
CA ILE A 59 -10.82 -8.47 14.93
C ILE A 59 -12.06 -7.79 14.34
N LEU A 60 -12.21 -7.79 13.01
CA LEU A 60 -13.35 -7.16 12.35
C LEU A 60 -14.65 -7.91 12.63
N TYR A 61 -14.63 -9.24 12.64
CA TYR A 61 -15.82 -10.04 12.95
C TYR A 61 -16.28 -9.84 14.40
N VAL A 62 -15.37 -9.93 15.37
CA VAL A 62 -15.68 -9.68 16.79
C VAL A 62 -16.17 -8.24 17.00
N SER A 63 -15.56 -7.26 16.33
CA SER A 63 -15.99 -5.85 16.39
C SER A 63 -17.39 -5.65 15.80
N LYS A 64 -17.76 -6.42 14.76
CA LYS A 64 -19.12 -6.42 14.18
C LYS A 64 -20.13 -7.04 15.13
N LEU A 65 -19.80 -8.18 15.76
CA LEU A 65 -20.68 -8.82 16.75
C LEU A 65 -20.96 -7.89 17.94
N ASN A 66 -19.95 -7.14 18.38
CA ASN A 66 -20.07 -6.12 19.44
C ASN A 66 -20.73 -4.82 18.96
N LYS A 67 -21.23 -4.75 17.72
CA LYS A 67 -21.88 -3.58 17.11
C LYS A 67 -21.01 -2.30 17.10
N ILE A 68 -19.68 -2.45 17.23
CA ILE A 68 -18.72 -1.33 17.18
C ILE A 68 -18.55 -0.85 15.74
N ILE A 69 -18.61 -1.78 14.78
CA ILE A 69 -18.52 -1.50 13.35
C ILE A 69 -19.68 -2.13 12.59
N HIS A 70 -20.07 -1.49 11.50
CA HIS A 70 -21.10 -1.98 10.60
C HIS A 70 -20.52 -2.19 9.20
N PHE A 71 -20.73 -3.38 8.66
CA PHE A 71 -20.52 -3.69 7.25
C PHE A 71 -21.52 -4.77 6.82
N PRO A 72 -21.87 -4.85 5.52
CA PRO A 72 -22.88 -5.78 5.02
C PRO A 72 -22.63 -7.22 5.47
N ASP A 73 -23.70 -8.00 5.64
CA ASP A 73 -23.58 -9.45 5.78
C ASP A 73 -23.22 -10.11 4.44
N PHE A 74 -22.74 -11.36 4.51
CA PHE A 74 -22.34 -12.07 3.32
C PHE A 74 -23.56 -12.32 2.42
N ASP A 75 -23.54 -11.71 1.24
CA ASP A 75 -24.50 -11.92 0.16
C ASP A 75 -23.77 -12.55 -1.04
N LYS A 76 -24.47 -13.37 -1.83
CA LYS A 76 -23.95 -13.98 -3.08
C LYS A 76 -23.42 -12.93 -4.08
N LYS A 77 -23.85 -11.68 -3.94
CA LYS A 77 -23.36 -10.54 -4.75
C LYS A 77 -22.00 -10.00 -4.31
N ILE A 78 -21.56 -10.27 -3.08
CA ILE A 78 -20.30 -9.74 -2.51
C ILE A 78 -19.06 -10.12 -3.34
N PRO A 79 -18.84 -11.39 -3.74
CA PRO A 79 -17.71 -11.73 -4.62
C PRO A 79 -17.69 -10.90 -5.91
N GLY A 80 -18.86 -10.69 -6.53
CA GLY A 80 -19.01 -9.85 -7.71
C GLY A 80 -18.72 -8.37 -7.45
N LYS A 81 -19.13 -7.85 -6.29
CA LYS A 81 -18.80 -6.47 -5.87
C LYS A 81 -17.30 -6.28 -5.60
N LEU A 82 -16.60 -7.30 -5.09
CA LEU A 82 -15.16 -7.23 -4.86
C LEU A 82 -14.34 -7.34 -6.13
N PHE A 83 -14.85 -7.95 -7.19
CA PHE A 83 -14.14 -8.02 -8.46
C PHE A 83 -13.79 -6.60 -8.98
N PRO A 84 -12.56 -6.36 -9.47
CA PRO A 84 -11.50 -7.32 -9.79
C PRO A 84 -10.45 -7.55 -8.67
N LEU A 85 -10.67 -7.11 -7.43
CA LEU A 85 -9.66 -7.15 -6.36
C LEU A 85 -9.00 -8.52 -6.17
N PRO A 86 -9.74 -9.65 -6.01
CA PRO A 86 -9.11 -10.94 -5.77
C PRO A 86 -8.15 -11.35 -6.91
N LEU A 87 -8.51 -11.05 -8.17
CA LEU A 87 -7.66 -11.32 -9.33
C LEU A 87 -6.38 -10.47 -9.30
N LEU A 88 -6.51 -9.18 -8.99
CA LEU A 88 -5.36 -8.27 -8.88
C LEU A 88 -4.42 -8.69 -7.76
N TYR A 89 -4.97 -9.17 -6.65
CA TYR A 89 -4.19 -9.69 -5.53
C TYR A 89 -3.40 -10.95 -5.89
N VAL A 90 -4.05 -11.94 -6.50
CA VAL A 90 -3.38 -13.17 -6.95
C VAL A 90 -2.29 -12.85 -7.98
N GLY A 91 -2.61 -11.99 -8.96
CA GLY A 91 -1.65 -11.51 -9.94
C GLY A 91 -0.45 -10.79 -9.30
N ASN A 92 -0.71 -9.88 -8.34
CA ASN A 92 0.32 -9.21 -7.56
C ASN A 92 1.19 -10.21 -6.78
N HIS A 93 0.60 -11.22 -6.15
CA HIS A 93 1.36 -12.19 -5.36
C HIS A 93 2.29 -13.03 -6.23
N ILE A 94 1.77 -13.61 -7.33
CA ILE A 94 2.54 -14.44 -8.26
C ILE A 94 3.67 -13.63 -8.91
N SER A 95 3.34 -12.48 -9.52
CA SER A 95 4.32 -11.60 -10.17
C SER A 95 5.40 -11.10 -9.21
N GLY A 96 5.00 -10.80 -7.97
CA GLY A 96 5.90 -10.36 -6.92
C GLY A 96 6.92 -11.44 -6.57
N LEU A 97 6.45 -12.65 -6.26
CA LEU A 97 7.32 -13.77 -5.92
C LEU A 97 8.27 -14.14 -7.09
N SER A 98 7.74 -14.22 -8.31
CA SER A 98 8.55 -14.49 -9.50
C SER A 98 9.63 -13.44 -9.72
N SER A 99 9.31 -12.15 -9.55
CA SER A 99 10.31 -11.08 -9.72
C SER A 99 11.39 -11.10 -8.63
N THR A 100 11.05 -11.39 -7.37
CA THR A 100 12.04 -11.49 -6.29
C THR A 100 13.01 -12.66 -6.46
N SER A 101 12.58 -13.73 -7.16
CA SER A 101 13.47 -14.87 -7.45
C SER A 101 14.46 -14.61 -8.59
N LYS A 102 14.19 -13.61 -9.44
CA LYS A 102 14.97 -13.32 -10.66
C LYS A 102 15.81 -12.05 -10.57
N LEU A 103 15.44 -11.13 -9.68
CA LEU A 103 16.07 -9.81 -9.55
C LEU A 103 16.83 -9.68 -8.23
N SER A 104 17.90 -8.89 -8.24
CA SER A 104 18.53 -8.44 -7.00
C SER A 104 17.55 -7.58 -6.18
N LEU A 105 17.64 -7.63 -4.86
CA LEU A 105 16.79 -6.82 -3.96
C LEU A 105 16.87 -5.32 -4.25
N PRO A 106 18.07 -4.73 -4.53
CA PRO A 106 18.17 -3.34 -4.94
C PRO A 106 17.40 -3.04 -6.23
N MET A 107 17.60 -3.85 -7.28
CA MET A 107 16.95 -3.62 -8.57
C MET A 107 15.44 -3.80 -8.49
N PHE A 108 14.97 -4.82 -7.76
CA PHE A 108 13.56 -5.00 -7.46
C PHE A 108 12.96 -3.77 -6.76
N THR A 109 13.65 -3.22 -5.76
CA THR A 109 13.17 -2.04 -5.00
C THR A 109 13.04 -0.78 -5.86
N VAL A 110 13.91 -0.64 -6.88
CA VAL A 110 13.88 0.47 -7.84
C VAL A 110 12.79 0.30 -8.86
N LEU A 111 12.72 -0.87 -9.50
CA LEU A 111 11.67 -1.14 -10.48
C LEU A 111 10.30 -1.02 -9.83
N ARG A 112 10.14 -1.46 -8.58
CA ARG A 112 8.90 -1.26 -7.82
C ARG A 112 8.45 0.18 -7.61
N LYS A 113 9.31 1.17 -7.84
CA LYS A 113 8.92 2.60 -7.77
C LYS A 113 8.06 3.01 -8.95
N PHE A 114 8.03 2.24 -10.04
CA PHE A 114 7.10 2.43 -11.14
C PHE A 114 5.63 2.20 -10.75
N THR A 115 5.35 1.49 -9.64
CA THR A 115 4.01 1.46 -9.05
C THR A 115 3.44 2.88 -8.86
N ILE A 116 4.26 3.89 -8.53
CA ILE A 116 3.80 5.25 -8.21
C ILE A 116 3.25 5.99 -9.45
N PRO A 117 4.01 6.19 -10.55
CA PRO A 117 3.45 6.79 -11.76
C PRO A 117 2.30 5.97 -12.36
N LEU A 118 2.34 4.63 -12.27
CA LEU A 118 1.21 3.79 -12.68
C LEU A 118 -0.04 4.06 -11.83
N THR A 119 0.11 4.23 -10.51
CA THR A 119 -0.99 4.59 -9.63
C THR A 119 -1.54 5.98 -9.96
N LEU A 120 -0.67 6.95 -10.25
CA LEU A 120 -1.10 8.28 -10.71
C LEU A 120 -1.93 8.18 -11.99
N LEU A 121 -1.46 7.43 -12.99
CA LEU A 121 -2.14 7.23 -14.26
C LEU A 121 -3.48 6.52 -14.08
N LEU A 122 -3.52 5.43 -13.29
CA LEU A 122 -4.75 4.68 -13.04
C LEU A 122 -5.76 5.50 -12.22
N GLU A 123 -5.33 6.30 -11.25
CA GLU A 123 -6.24 7.22 -10.56
C GLU A 123 -6.78 8.31 -11.51
N ALA A 124 -5.98 8.77 -12.49
CA ALA A 124 -6.45 9.71 -13.49
C ALA A 124 -7.50 9.09 -14.43
N ILE A 125 -7.27 7.86 -14.89
CA ILE A 125 -8.16 7.16 -15.83
C ILE A 125 -9.43 6.64 -15.13
N ILE A 126 -9.28 5.93 -14.00
CA ILE A 126 -10.39 5.20 -13.35
C ILE A 126 -11.19 6.12 -12.43
N LEU A 127 -10.52 7.00 -11.67
CA LEU A 127 -11.18 7.89 -10.71
C LEU A 127 -11.37 9.31 -11.25
N GLY A 128 -10.96 9.59 -12.49
CA GLY A 128 -11.09 10.91 -13.12
C GLY A 128 -10.29 12.01 -12.41
N LYS A 129 -9.25 11.66 -11.65
CA LYS A 129 -8.47 12.65 -10.88
C LYS A 129 -7.56 13.46 -11.79
N GLN A 130 -7.57 14.77 -11.63
CA GLN A 130 -6.64 15.67 -12.28
C GLN A 130 -5.48 16.02 -11.34
N TYR A 131 -4.26 15.91 -11.85
CA TYR A 131 -3.05 16.20 -11.11
C TYR A 131 -2.36 17.44 -11.66
N SER A 132 -1.92 18.32 -10.75
CA SER A 132 -1.11 19.47 -11.14
C SER A 132 0.27 19.02 -11.61
N LEU A 133 0.89 19.81 -12.49
CA LEU A 133 2.25 19.58 -12.98
C LEU A 133 3.25 19.43 -11.81
N SER A 134 3.05 20.18 -10.73
CA SER A 134 3.85 20.04 -9.50
C SER A 134 3.79 18.64 -8.89
N ILE A 135 2.61 18.00 -8.84
CA ILE A 135 2.48 16.63 -8.34
C ILE A 135 3.21 15.65 -9.26
N ILE A 136 3.04 15.81 -10.57
CA ILE A 136 3.70 14.97 -11.59
C ILE A 136 5.22 15.05 -11.46
N LEU A 137 5.79 16.26 -11.36
CA LEU A 137 7.23 16.46 -11.16
C LEU A 137 7.75 15.79 -9.88
N SER A 138 6.96 15.83 -8.79
CA SER A 138 7.33 15.12 -7.56
C SER A 138 7.36 13.60 -7.75
N VAL A 139 6.40 13.03 -8.48
CA VAL A 139 6.39 11.60 -8.78
C VAL A 139 7.56 11.21 -9.69
N LEU A 140 7.86 12.01 -10.71
CA LEU A 140 9.03 11.79 -11.57
C LEU A 140 10.34 11.86 -10.79
N ALA A 141 10.46 12.80 -9.83
CA ALA A 141 11.62 12.87 -8.94
C ALA A 141 11.79 11.60 -8.09
N ILE A 142 10.69 11.00 -7.61
CA ILE A 142 10.76 9.73 -6.86
C ILE A 142 11.35 8.60 -7.72
N VAL A 143 10.86 8.48 -8.95
CA VAL A 143 11.33 7.45 -9.90
C VAL A 143 12.79 7.70 -10.29
N LEU A 144 13.14 8.96 -10.61
CA LEU A 144 14.51 9.35 -10.94
C LEU A 144 15.48 9.05 -9.79
N GLY A 145 15.12 9.41 -8.55
CA GLY A 145 15.92 9.11 -7.37
C GLY A 145 16.13 7.62 -7.17
N ALA A 146 15.09 6.80 -7.41
CA ALA A 146 15.21 5.36 -7.37
C ALA A 146 16.20 4.83 -8.41
N PHE A 147 16.12 5.29 -9.66
CA PHE A 147 17.06 4.90 -10.71
C PHE A 147 18.51 5.26 -10.38
N ILE A 148 18.75 6.49 -9.91
CA ILE A 148 20.08 6.92 -9.48
C ILE A 148 20.58 6.03 -8.33
N ALA A 149 19.69 5.64 -7.41
CA ALA A 149 20.06 4.85 -6.25
C ALA A 149 20.53 3.42 -6.59
N ALA A 150 20.01 2.80 -7.66
CA ALA A 150 20.47 1.48 -8.15
C ALA A 150 21.36 1.56 -9.39
N GLY A 151 21.83 2.76 -9.79
CA GLY A 151 22.70 2.91 -10.96
C GLY A 151 23.99 2.09 -10.87
N SER A 152 24.44 1.73 -9.67
CA SER A 152 25.59 0.85 -9.44
C SER A 152 25.30 -0.65 -9.57
N ASP A 153 24.03 -1.07 -9.45
CA ASP A 153 23.61 -2.49 -9.37
C ASP A 153 22.80 -2.94 -10.60
N LEU A 154 23.07 -2.35 -11.77
CA LEU A 154 22.36 -2.65 -13.01
C LEU A 154 22.66 -4.07 -13.51
N THR A 155 21.95 -5.06 -12.99
CA THR A 155 21.90 -6.42 -13.52
C THR A 155 20.72 -6.55 -14.47
N PHE A 156 20.98 -6.82 -15.75
CA PHE A 156 19.95 -6.96 -16.76
C PHE A 156 19.34 -8.36 -16.75
N ASN A 157 18.05 -8.45 -16.37
CA ASN A 157 17.26 -9.67 -16.47
C ASN A 157 15.90 -9.32 -17.06
N TRP A 158 15.74 -9.54 -18.36
CA TRP A 158 14.52 -9.23 -19.11
C TRP A 158 13.27 -9.88 -18.47
N GLU A 159 13.33 -11.16 -18.13
CA GLU A 159 12.19 -11.87 -17.54
C GLU A 159 11.82 -11.27 -16.18
N GLY A 160 12.82 -11.02 -15.33
CA GLY A 160 12.62 -10.38 -14.03
C GLY A 160 11.96 -9.00 -14.17
N TYR A 161 12.34 -8.23 -15.19
CA TYR A 161 11.78 -6.90 -15.47
C TYR A 161 10.32 -6.98 -15.91
N VAL A 162 9.95 -7.95 -16.75
CA VAL A 162 8.55 -8.17 -17.13
C VAL A 162 7.71 -8.54 -15.90
N PHE A 163 8.21 -9.44 -15.03
CA PHE A 163 7.47 -9.84 -13.82
C PHE A 163 7.30 -8.69 -12.83
N VAL A 164 8.32 -7.87 -12.57
CA VAL A 164 8.17 -6.73 -11.65
C VAL A 164 7.29 -5.63 -12.23
N PHE A 165 7.35 -5.38 -13.55
CA PHE A 165 6.45 -4.42 -14.17
C PHE A 165 4.98 -4.86 -14.12
N LEU A 166 4.71 -6.15 -14.34
CA LEU A 166 3.39 -6.73 -14.09
C LEU A 166 2.99 -6.60 -12.62
N ASN A 167 3.92 -6.85 -11.70
CA ASN A 167 3.71 -6.66 -10.27
C ASN A 167 3.31 -5.21 -9.94
N ASP A 168 3.94 -4.23 -10.57
CA ASP A 168 3.63 -2.82 -10.39
C ASP A 168 2.24 -2.46 -10.92
N ILE A 169 1.85 -3.00 -12.08
CA ILE A 169 0.50 -2.83 -12.62
C ILE A 169 -0.54 -3.40 -11.65
N PHE A 170 -0.34 -4.64 -11.18
CA PHE A 170 -1.27 -5.26 -10.24
C PHE A 170 -1.31 -4.51 -8.91
N THR A 171 -0.18 -4.06 -8.39
CA THR A 171 -0.13 -3.27 -7.15
C THR A 171 -0.88 -1.94 -7.30
N ALA A 172 -0.61 -1.21 -8.39
CA ALA A 172 -1.25 0.07 -8.66
C ALA A 172 -2.76 -0.09 -8.85
N ALA A 173 -3.18 -1.03 -9.71
CA ALA A 173 -4.58 -1.34 -9.93
C ALA A 173 -5.27 -1.75 -8.62
N ASN A 174 -4.63 -2.62 -7.83
CA ASN A 174 -5.19 -3.06 -6.56
C ASN A 174 -5.41 -1.88 -5.60
N GLY A 175 -4.45 -0.96 -5.49
CA GLY A 175 -4.61 0.25 -4.69
C GLY A 175 -5.78 1.13 -5.15
N VAL A 176 -5.91 1.36 -6.46
CA VAL A 176 -6.96 2.21 -7.05
C VAL A 176 -8.35 1.58 -6.92
N TYR A 177 -8.51 0.30 -7.27
CA TYR A 177 -9.77 -0.41 -7.11
C TYR A 177 -10.15 -0.56 -5.63
N THR A 178 -9.19 -0.76 -4.73
CA THR A 178 -9.46 -0.80 -3.28
C THR A 178 -10.08 0.50 -2.82
N LYS A 179 -9.53 1.64 -3.26
CA LYS A 179 -10.09 2.97 -2.97
C LYS A 179 -11.51 3.11 -3.55
N GLN A 180 -11.73 2.68 -4.78
CA GLN A 180 -13.06 2.75 -5.42
C GLN A 180 -14.10 1.94 -4.63
N LYS A 181 -13.76 0.74 -4.18
CA LYS A 181 -14.69 -0.17 -3.45
C LYS A 181 -14.92 0.21 -1.99
N MET A 182 -14.09 1.11 -1.44
CA MET A 182 -14.28 1.66 -0.09
C MET A 182 -15.40 2.68 0.00
N ASP A 183 -16.02 3.07 -1.11
CA ASP A 183 -17.21 3.90 -1.11
C ASP A 183 -18.27 3.28 -0.17
N PRO A 184 -18.86 4.07 0.76
CA PRO A 184 -19.96 3.62 1.61
C PRO A 184 -21.13 2.99 0.85
N LYS A 185 -21.36 3.40 -0.42
CA LYS A 185 -22.41 2.85 -1.29
C LYS A 185 -22.13 1.41 -1.75
N GLU A 186 -20.89 0.95 -1.67
CA GLU A 186 -20.45 -0.37 -2.12
C GLU A 186 -20.38 -1.37 -0.96
N LEU A 187 -19.23 -1.40 -0.27
CA LEU A 187 -18.91 -2.31 0.84
C LEU A 187 -18.48 -1.54 2.11
N GLY A 188 -18.09 -0.27 1.96
CA GLY A 188 -17.46 0.51 3.00
C GLY A 188 -16.06 0.02 3.39
N LYS A 189 -15.33 0.84 4.13
CA LYS A 189 -13.93 0.56 4.56
C LYS A 189 -13.74 -0.80 5.24
N TYR A 190 -14.65 -1.16 6.17
CA TYR A 190 -14.54 -2.39 6.94
C TYR A 190 -14.96 -3.62 6.12
N GLY A 191 -15.99 -3.49 5.28
CA GLY A 191 -16.44 -4.57 4.42
C GLY A 191 -15.38 -4.95 3.38
N VAL A 192 -14.76 -3.94 2.75
CA VAL A 192 -13.61 -4.19 1.84
C VAL A 192 -12.52 -4.96 2.58
N LEU A 193 -12.10 -4.52 3.77
CA LEU A 193 -11.02 -5.18 4.50
C LEU A 193 -11.35 -6.60 4.91
N PHE A 194 -12.54 -6.80 5.48
CA PHE A 194 -12.99 -8.11 5.94
C PHE A 194 -13.09 -9.11 4.78
N TYR A 195 -13.88 -8.78 3.75
CA TYR A 195 -14.08 -9.71 2.64
C TYR A 195 -12.80 -9.92 1.85
N ASN A 196 -12.03 -8.88 1.61
CA ASN A 196 -10.78 -9.01 0.90
C ASN A 196 -9.79 -9.93 1.63
N ALA A 197 -9.68 -9.81 2.96
CA ALA A 197 -8.87 -10.74 3.76
C ALA A 197 -9.40 -12.18 3.67
N CYS A 198 -10.72 -12.39 3.72
CA CYS A 198 -11.32 -13.73 3.55
C CYS A 198 -10.99 -14.35 2.18
N PHE A 199 -11.15 -13.58 1.09
CA PHE A 199 -10.85 -14.07 -0.26
C PHE A 199 -9.36 -14.26 -0.52
N MET A 200 -8.51 -13.47 0.12
CA MET A 200 -7.05 -13.60 0.08
C MET A 200 -6.53 -14.78 0.88
N LEU A 201 -7.18 -15.11 1.99
CA LEU A 201 -6.78 -16.18 2.88
C LEU A 201 -6.78 -17.54 2.16
N ILE A 202 -7.84 -17.85 1.42
CA ILE A 202 -8.02 -19.13 0.71
C ILE A 202 -6.85 -19.45 -0.24
N PRO A 203 -6.54 -18.63 -1.26
CA PRO A 203 -5.43 -18.90 -2.18
C PRO A 203 -4.08 -18.88 -1.46
N THR A 204 -3.90 -18.02 -0.45
CA THR A 204 -2.63 -17.97 0.30
C THR A 204 -2.40 -19.25 1.09
N VAL A 205 -3.43 -19.81 1.71
CA VAL A 205 -3.37 -21.11 2.41
C VAL A 205 -3.05 -22.23 1.43
N ILE A 206 -3.72 -22.26 0.26
CA ILE A 206 -3.45 -23.27 -0.78
C ILE A 206 -1.97 -23.20 -1.22
N ILE A 207 -1.47 -21.99 -1.46
CA ILE A 207 -0.06 -21.77 -1.82
C ILE A 207 0.85 -22.26 -0.70
N SER A 208 0.62 -21.84 0.55
CA SER A 208 1.44 -22.22 1.71
C SER A 208 1.52 -23.74 1.93
N VAL A 209 0.41 -24.46 1.71
CA VAL A 209 0.39 -25.92 1.78
C VAL A 209 1.14 -26.53 0.58
N SER A 210 0.91 -26.04 -0.63
CA SER A 210 1.56 -26.57 -1.85
C SER A 210 3.07 -26.35 -1.90
N THR A 211 3.59 -25.26 -1.30
CA THR A 211 5.02 -24.96 -1.25
C THR A 211 5.75 -25.63 -0.09
N GLY A 212 5.04 -26.28 0.83
CA GLY A 212 5.59 -26.83 2.07
C GLY A 212 5.94 -25.77 3.12
N ASP A 213 5.61 -24.49 2.88
CA ASP A 213 5.81 -23.38 3.82
C ASP A 213 4.99 -23.59 5.11
N PHE A 214 3.79 -24.15 4.98
CA PHE A 214 2.95 -24.52 6.11
C PHE A 214 3.61 -25.59 7.00
N GLN A 215 4.19 -26.62 6.40
CA GLN A 215 4.84 -27.70 7.13
C GLN A 215 6.06 -27.18 7.91
N GLN A 216 6.92 -26.39 7.26
CA GLN A 216 8.07 -25.75 7.90
C GLN A 216 7.67 -24.86 9.08
N ALA A 217 6.54 -24.15 8.95
CA ALA A 217 6.01 -23.36 10.05
C ALA A 217 5.57 -24.24 11.22
N THR A 218 4.87 -25.35 10.98
CA THR A 218 4.38 -26.23 12.05
C THR A 218 5.50 -26.96 12.79
N GLU A 219 6.60 -27.28 12.10
CA GLU A 219 7.77 -27.98 12.67
C GLU A 219 8.73 -27.01 13.39
N PHE A 220 8.42 -25.72 13.42
CA PHE A 220 9.32 -24.71 13.97
C PHE A 220 9.53 -24.86 15.48
N SER A 221 10.80 -24.94 15.90
CA SER A 221 11.21 -25.28 17.27
C SER A 221 10.82 -24.23 18.32
N HIS A 222 10.70 -22.96 17.93
CA HIS A 222 10.45 -21.87 18.88
C HIS A 222 8.97 -21.61 19.20
N TRP A 223 8.03 -22.45 18.75
CA TRP A 223 6.61 -22.31 19.14
C TRP A 223 6.36 -22.38 20.65
N LYS A 224 7.27 -22.97 21.43
CA LYS A 224 7.20 -23.01 22.89
C LYS A 224 7.81 -21.78 23.58
N ASN A 225 8.55 -20.96 22.84
CA ASN A 225 9.20 -19.77 23.38
C ASN A 225 8.17 -18.63 23.48
N VAL A 226 7.85 -18.22 24.71
CA VAL A 226 6.87 -17.15 24.99
C VAL A 226 7.23 -15.84 24.28
N LEU A 227 8.51 -15.45 24.22
CA LEU A 227 8.92 -14.23 23.52
C LEU A 227 8.62 -14.33 22.02
N PHE A 228 8.89 -15.48 21.40
CA PHE A 228 8.56 -15.70 19.99
C PHE A 228 7.05 -15.60 19.75
N ILE A 229 6.23 -16.26 20.59
CA ILE A 229 4.77 -16.20 20.47
C ILE A 229 4.28 -14.75 20.58
N VAL A 230 4.77 -13.99 21.55
CA VAL A 230 4.41 -12.57 21.72
C VAL A 230 4.80 -11.76 20.49
N GLN A 231 6.00 -11.95 19.94
CA GLN A 231 6.45 -11.27 18.72
C GLN A 231 5.62 -11.68 17.49
N PHE A 232 5.27 -12.95 17.36
CA PHE A 232 4.42 -13.47 16.29
C PHE A 232 3.02 -12.85 16.36
N LEU A 233 2.39 -12.87 17.53
CA LEU A 233 1.08 -12.24 17.75
C LEU A 233 1.14 -10.72 17.53
N LEU A 234 2.22 -10.07 17.94
CA LEU A 234 2.46 -8.64 17.67
C LEU A 234 2.56 -8.36 16.18
N SER A 235 3.26 -9.20 15.40
CA SER A 235 3.29 -9.10 13.94
C SER A 235 1.90 -9.27 13.33
N CYS A 236 1.13 -10.25 13.79
CA CYS A 236 -0.25 -10.45 13.34
C CYS A 236 -1.14 -9.22 13.60
N LEU A 237 -1.04 -8.63 14.79
CA LEU A 237 -1.74 -7.39 15.14
C LEU A 237 -1.26 -6.20 14.29
N LEU A 238 0.04 -6.05 14.10
CA LEU A 238 0.62 -5.01 13.24
C LEU A 238 0.22 -5.21 11.78
N GLY A 239 0.03 -6.44 11.32
CA GLY A 239 -0.50 -6.75 9.99
C GLY A 239 -1.93 -6.25 9.81
N PHE A 240 -2.80 -6.48 10.80
CA PHE A 240 -4.13 -5.86 10.82
C PHE A 240 -4.04 -4.33 10.81
N LEU A 241 -3.21 -3.74 11.69
CA LEU A 241 -3.03 -2.29 11.76
C LEU A 241 -2.46 -1.72 10.45
N LEU A 242 -1.59 -2.46 9.77
CA LEU A 242 -1.09 -2.08 8.45
C LEU A 242 -2.21 -2.10 7.42
N MET A 243 -2.98 -3.18 7.32
CA MET A 243 -4.10 -3.26 6.38
C MET A 243 -5.12 -2.14 6.63
N TYR A 244 -5.45 -1.90 7.90
CA TYR A 244 -6.35 -0.83 8.33
C TYR A 244 -5.81 0.56 8.03
N SER A 245 -4.55 0.84 8.39
CA SER A 245 -3.93 2.15 8.15
C SER A 245 -3.71 2.43 6.67
N THR A 246 -3.35 1.43 5.87
CA THR A 246 -3.24 1.52 4.40
C THR A 246 -4.58 1.93 3.80
N ALA A 247 -5.65 1.24 4.20
CA ALA A 247 -7.01 1.54 3.80
C ALA A 247 -7.45 2.94 4.20
N LEU A 248 -7.17 3.33 5.45
CA LEU A 248 -7.54 4.62 5.99
C LEU A 248 -6.80 5.77 5.30
N CYS A 249 -5.50 5.58 5.03
CA CYS A 249 -4.68 6.53 4.27
C CYS A 249 -5.20 6.68 2.85
N SER A 250 -5.49 5.57 2.16
CA SER A 250 -6.07 5.59 0.82
C SER A 250 -7.46 6.26 0.81
N TYR A 251 -8.28 5.97 1.83
CA TYR A 251 -9.61 6.54 1.99
C TYR A 251 -9.57 8.06 2.16
N TYR A 252 -8.76 8.61 3.06
CA TYR A 252 -8.71 10.05 3.31
C TYR A 252 -7.84 10.83 2.34
N ASN A 253 -6.82 10.20 1.74
CA ASN A 253 -5.95 10.83 0.75
C ASN A 253 -6.20 10.26 -0.64
N SER A 254 -5.44 9.23 -1.00
CA SER A 254 -5.48 8.57 -2.30
C SER A 254 -4.60 7.33 -2.30
N ALA A 255 -4.81 6.44 -3.27
CA ALA A 255 -3.91 5.31 -3.49
C ALA A 255 -2.49 5.81 -3.82
N LEU A 256 -2.38 6.91 -4.57
CA LEU A 256 -1.11 7.56 -4.86
C LEU A 256 -0.40 8.07 -3.59
N THR A 257 -1.12 8.68 -2.66
CA THR A 257 -0.53 9.15 -1.39
C THR A 257 -0.01 7.98 -0.58
N THR A 258 -0.77 6.89 -0.50
CA THR A 258 -0.33 5.66 0.18
C THR A 258 0.95 5.10 -0.46
N ALA A 259 1.03 5.08 -1.79
CA ALA A 259 2.24 4.63 -2.49
C ALA A 259 3.45 5.53 -2.22
N VAL A 260 3.26 6.85 -2.19
CA VAL A 260 4.34 7.82 -1.90
C VAL A 260 4.81 7.73 -0.45
N VAL A 261 3.90 7.63 0.52
CA VAL A 261 4.27 7.43 1.93
C VAL A 261 5.02 6.10 2.11
N GLY A 262 4.60 5.06 1.39
CA GLY A 262 5.32 3.79 1.34
C GLY A 262 6.74 3.94 0.78
N ALA A 263 6.92 4.78 -0.26
CA ALA A 263 8.23 5.09 -0.82
C ALA A 263 9.14 5.81 0.19
N ILE A 264 8.62 6.83 0.89
CA ILE A 264 9.33 7.54 1.97
C ILE A 264 9.75 6.54 3.06
N LYS A 265 8.81 5.73 3.54
CA LYS A 265 9.08 4.71 4.56
C LYS A 265 10.14 3.71 4.10
N ASN A 266 10.16 3.32 2.83
CA ASN A 266 11.18 2.41 2.31
C ASN A 266 12.58 3.04 2.31
N VAL A 267 12.69 4.34 2.00
CA VAL A 267 13.96 5.08 2.14
C VAL A 267 14.39 5.13 3.62
N SER A 268 13.47 5.40 4.54
CA SER A 268 13.78 5.40 5.99
C SER A 268 14.28 4.05 6.48
N VAL A 269 13.65 2.94 6.04
CA VAL A 269 14.11 1.59 6.36
C VAL A 269 15.49 1.31 5.77
N ALA A 270 15.76 1.77 4.55
CA ALA A 270 17.07 1.61 3.92
C ALA A 270 18.17 2.32 4.75
N TYR A 271 17.93 3.54 5.21
CA TYR A 271 18.90 4.25 6.07
C TYR A 271 19.16 3.55 7.39
N ILE A 272 18.13 3.06 8.07
CA ILE A 272 18.32 2.29 9.31
C ILE A 272 19.06 0.99 9.01
N GLY A 273 18.77 0.34 7.88
CA GLY A 273 19.51 -0.81 7.39
C GLY A 273 21.00 -0.51 7.16
N MET A 274 21.33 0.67 6.61
CA MET A 274 22.72 1.11 6.42
C MET A 274 23.44 1.40 7.74
N LEU A 275 22.77 2.07 8.68
CA LEU A 275 23.36 2.47 9.96
C LEU A 275 23.54 1.29 10.94
N VAL A 276 22.61 0.34 10.94
CA VAL A 276 22.56 -0.78 11.89
C VAL A 276 23.09 -2.08 11.29
N GLY A 277 22.93 -2.27 9.97
CA GLY A 277 23.01 -3.58 9.33
C GLY A 277 24.38 -4.03 8.83
N GLY A 278 25.39 -3.17 8.73
CA GLY A 278 26.76 -3.54 8.30
C GLY A 278 26.92 -4.05 6.84
N ASP A 279 25.89 -4.67 6.27
CA ASP A 279 25.90 -5.39 5.00
C ASP A 279 25.64 -4.51 3.77
N TYR A 280 25.40 -3.20 3.95
CA TYR A 280 25.06 -2.33 2.83
C TYR A 280 26.30 -1.65 2.25
N ILE A 281 26.56 -1.88 0.96
CA ILE A 281 27.61 -1.20 0.20
C ILE A 281 27.19 0.26 0.01
N PHE A 282 27.64 1.13 0.90
CA PHE A 282 27.43 2.57 0.77
C PHE A 282 28.10 3.07 -0.52
N SER A 283 27.30 3.54 -1.46
CA SER A 283 27.75 4.24 -2.67
C SER A 283 27.23 5.67 -2.63
N LEU A 284 28.06 6.62 -3.05
CA LEU A 284 27.66 8.03 -3.15
C LEU A 284 26.43 8.19 -4.06
N LEU A 285 26.33 7.41 -5.14
CA LEU A 285 25.16 7.39 -6.03
C LEU A 285 23.91 6.91 -5.31
N ASN A 286 24.04 5.84 -4.50
CA ASN A 286 22.93 5.33 -3.70
C ASN A 286 22.39 6.39 -2.74
N PHE A 287 23.28 7.05 -2.00
CA PHE A 287 22.93 8.12 -1.08
C PHE A 287 22.22 9.28 -1.79
N ILE A 288 22.76 9.75 -2.92
CA ILE A 288 22.15 10.83 -3.70
C ILE A 288 20.75 10.42 -4.19
N GLY A 289 20.62 9.23 -4.77
CA GLY A 289 19.34 8.73 -5.29
C GLY A 289 18.26 8.58 -4.21
N LEU A 290 18.61 8.03 -3.05
CA LEU A 290 17.71 7.90 -1.91
C LEU A 290 17.23 9.26 -1.39
N ASN A 291 18.11 10.27 -1.34
CA ASN A 291 17.73 11.63 -0.95
C ASN A 291 16.81 12.31 -1.97
N ILE A 292 17.05 12.11 -3.28
CA ILE A 292 16.15 12.62 -4.33
C ILE A 292 14.77 11.96 -4.20
N CYS A 293 14.73 10.64 -3.96
CA CYS A 293 13.49 9.90 -3.73
C CYS A 293 12.73 10.43 -2.51
N MET A 294 13.44 10.64 -1.39
CA MET A 294 12.89 11.22 -0.17
C MET A 294 12.34 12.63 -0.41
N ALA A 295 13.11 13.51 -1.05
CA ALA A 295 12.72 14.88 -1.35
C ALA A 295 11.48 14.94 -2.27
N GLY A 296 11.42 14.08 -3.29
CA GLY A 296 10.26 13.94 -4.17
C GLY A 296 8.99 13.55 -3.39
N GLY A 297 9.11 12.57 -2.50
CA GLY A 297 8.01 12.11 -1.65
C GLY A 297 7.55 13.15 -0.62
N LEU A 298 8.48 13.85 0.03
CA LEU A 298 8.16 14.92 0.97
C LEU A 298 7.49 16.10 0.25
N ARG A 299 8.00 16.50 -0.92
CA ARG A 299 7.40 17.54 -1.74
C ARG A 299 5.99 17.17 -2.17
N TYR A 300 5.76 15.93 -2.61
CA TYR A 300 4.41 15.44 -2.91
C TYR A 300 3.49 15.55 -1.69
N SER A 301 3.96 15.10 -0.53
CA SER A 301 3.18 15.10 0.71
C SER A 301 2.78 16.52 1.11
N PHE A 302 3.72 17.46 1.03
CA PHE A 302 3.46 18.88 1.29
C PHE A 302 2.43 19.47 0.33
N LEU A 303 2.59 19.25 -0.99
CA LEU A 303 1.65 19.75 -2.01
C LEU A 303 0.24 19.18 -1.79
N THR A 304 0.17 17.89 -1.51
CA THR A 304 -1.08 17.15 -1.30
C THR A 304 -1.83 17.65 -0.07
N LEU A 305 -1.12 17.95 1.03
CA LEU A 305 -1.68 18.54 2.25
C LEU A 305 -2.06 20.02 2.06
N SER A 306 -1.33 20.77 1.23
CA SER A 306 -1.53 22.20 0.99
C SER A 306 -2.67 22.51 0.01
N SER A 307 -3.01 21.61 -0.90
CA SER A 307 -3.99 21.83 -1.98
C SER A 307 -5.43 22.16 -1.51
N GLN A 308 -5.76 22.05 -0.22
CA GLN A 308 -7.05 22.51 0.32
C GLN A 308 -7.03 23.99 0.79
N SER A 309 -6.02 24.81 0.45
CA SER A 309 -6.06 26.25 0.78
C SER A 309 -6.86 27.08 -0.21
N LYS A 310 -7.18 26.56 -1.39
CA LYS A 310 -8.03 27.27 -2.36
C LYS A 310 -9.41 26.62 -2.38
N PRO A 311 -10.45 27.28 -1.82
CA PRO A 311 -11.81 27.01 -2.27
C PRO A 311 -11.76 27.13 -3.80
N LYS A 312 -12.23 26.11 -4.52
CA LYS A 312 -12.66 26.34 -5.88
C LYS A 312 -13.78 27.37 -5.74
N GLN A 313 -13.52 28.64 -6.03
CA GLN A 313 -14.61 29.54 -6.36
C GLN A 313 -15.38 28.84 -7.48
N PRO A 314 -16.70 28.66 -7.34
CA PRO A 314 -17.49 28.27 -8.50
C PRO A 314 -17.12 29.27 -9.59
N VAL A 315 -16.85 28.74 -10.78
CA VAL A 315 -16.70 29.58 -11.97
C VAL A 315 -17.91 30.49 -11.98
N ASP A 316 -17.69 31.77 -11.75
CA ASP A 316 -18.72 32.79 -11.89
C ASP A 316 -19.14 32.73 -13.36
N GLU A 317 -20.13 31.91 -13.68
CA GLU A 317 -21.02 32.12 -14.82
C GLU A 317 -21.88 33.34 -14.48
N GLU A 318 -21.23 34.49 -14.35
CA GLU A 318 -21.90 35.78 -14.30
C GLU A 318 -21.29 36.63 -15.41
N SER A 319 -22.18 37.25 -16.19
CA SER A 319 -21.95 38.05 -17.39
C SER A 319 -21.68 37.31 -18.71
N LEU A 320 -22.66 36.51 -19.16
CA LEU A 320 -23.06 36.62 -20.57
C LEU A 320 -23.83 37.95 -20.70
N PRO A 321 -23.31 38.97 -21.41
CA PRO A 321 -24.02 40.24 -21.53
C PRO A 321 -25.25 40.03 -22.41
N LEU A 322 -26.43 40.07 -21.78
CA LEU A 322 -27.69 40.37 -22.45
C LEU A 322 -27.66 41.85 -22.86
N ASP A 323 -26.98 42.18 -23.96
CA ASP A 323 -27.14 43.47 -24.63
C ASP A 323 -26.58 43.40 -26.06
N LEU A 324 -27.44 43.04 -27.01
CA LEU A 324 -27.41 43.67 -28.33
C LEU A 324 -28.84 44.10 -28.65
N LYS A 325 -28.99 45.42 -28.51
CA LYS A 325 -30.18 46.26 -28.62
C LYS A 325 -30.85 46.22 -29.99
N SER A 326 -32.12 46.65 -29.92
CA SER A 326 -33.01 47.24 -30.93
C SER A 326 -33.57 46.34 -32.01
#